data_AF-A0A3R7C199-F1
#
_entry.id   AF-A0A3R7C199-F1
#
_cell.length_a   1.000
_cell.length_b   1.000
_cell.length_c   1.000
_cell.angle_alpha   90.00
_cell.angle_beta   90.00
_cell.angle_gamma   90.00
#
_symmetry.space_group_name_H-M   'P 1'
#
loop_
_entity.id
_entity.type
_entity.pdbx_description
1 polymer ?
#
loop_
_entity_poly.entity_id
_entity_poly.type
_entity_poly.pdbx_seq_one_letter_code
_entity_poly.pdbx_strand_id
1 'polypeptide(L)'
;MFLNRGRFALPIPVVISSLCLEMERELGDQTFKAILAEHAGRILPPTHPKAKMVKYVGQRIANAAKQNDFKWEFVTIDSPEANAFCIPGGKVCVFTGIFK
;
A
#
# COMPACT_ATOMS: atom_id res chain seq x y z
N MET A 1 17.51 29.77 33.84
CA MET A 1 18.61 28.95 34.39
C MET A 1 17.99 27.59 34.76
N PHE A 2 17.87 26.65 33.81
CA PHE A 2 18.69 25.41 33.64
C PHE A 2 18.97 24.70 34.99
N LEU A 3 18.59 23.43 35.25
CA LEU A 3 18.88 22.13 34.58
C LEU A 3 17.80 21.07 34.96
N ASN A 4 17.17 20.30 34.06
CA ASN A 4 17.57 19.03 33.41
C ASN A 4 17.83 17.83 34.35
N ARG A 5 16.99 16.76 34.27
CA ARG A 5 17.35 15.37 33.86
C ARG A 5 16.24 14.37 34.17
N GLY A 6 15.85 13.56 33.17
CA GLY A 6 14.99 12.39 33.39
C GLY A 6 14.18 11.88 32.18
N ARG A 7 14.59 12.14 30.94
CA ARG A 7 14.04 11.39 29.79
C ARG A 7 14.62 9.97 29.84
N PHE A 8 13.81 9.02 30.26
CA PHE A 8 14.03 7.60 29.97
C PHE A 8 13.84 7.41 28.46
N ALA A 9 14.94 7.57 27.71
CA ALA A 9 15.04 7.03 26.36
C ALA A 9 15.25 5.52 26.51
N LEU A 10 14.16 4.74 26.46
CA LEU A 10 14.29 3.32 26.18
C LEU A 10 14.91 3.21 24.79
N PRO A 11 16.06 2.53 24.61
CA PRO A 11 16.51 2.20 23.27
C PRO A 11 15.51 1.17 22.76
N ILE A 12 14.49 1.62 22.02
CA ILE A 12 13.68 0.69 21.25
C ILE A 12 14.69 -0.02 20.35
N PRO A 13 14.90 -1.33 20.52
CA PRO A 13 15.98 -2.00 19.85
C PRO A 13 15.66 -1.94 18.37
N VAL A 14 16.63 -1.48 17.59
CA VAL A 14 16.65 -1.46 16.12
C VAL A 14 16.39 -2.86 15.51
N VAL A 15 16.25 -3.90 16.35
CA VAL A 15 15.92 -5.30 16.04
C VAL A 15 14.42 -5.54 15.75
N ILE A 16 13.49 -4.69 16.22
CA ILE A 16 12.06 -4.87 15.89
C ILE A 16 11.81 -4.59 14.39
N SER A 17 12.65 -3.79 13.72
CA SER A 17 12.40 -3.38 12.35
C SER A 17 12.54 -4.50 11.30
N SER A 18 13.41 -5.50 11.46
CA SER A 18 13.55 -6.54 10.42
C SER A 18 12.60 -7.72 10.59
N LEU A 19 12.28 -8.11 11.83
CA LEU A 19 11.27 -9.14 12.10
C LEU A 19 9.85 -8.65 11.77
N CYS A 20 9.62 -7.33 11.89
CA CYS A 20 8.35 -6.70 11.55
C CYS A 20 8.17 -6.55 10.03
N LEU A 21 9.23 -6.29 9.25
CA LEU A 21 9.12 -6.10 7.80
C LEU A 21 8.63 -7.33 7.03
N GLU A 22 9.15 -8.51 7.34
CA GLU A 22 8.71 -9.75 6.68
C GLU A 22 7.28 -10.12 7.10
N MET A 23 6.97 -9.99 8.39
CA MET A 23 5.62 -10.25 8.90
C MET A 23 4.59 -9.25 8.35
N GLU A 24 4.92 -7.96 8.26
CA GLU A 24 4.07 -6.92 7.65
C GLU A 24 3.80 -7.20 6.18
N ARG A 25 4.81 -7.68 5.44
CA ARG A 25 4.65 -8.08 4.04
C ARG A 25 3.73 -9.29 3.91
N GLU A 26 3.90 -10.30 4.75
CA GLU A 26 3.08 -11.50 4.73
C GLU A 26 1.62 -11.20 5.09
N LEU A 27 1.40 -10.42 6.14
CA LEU A 27 0.08 -9.92 6.51
C LEU A 27 -0.52 -9.08 5.37
N GLY A 28 0.28 -8.21 4.75
CA GLY A 28 -0.14 -7.42 3.59
C GLY A 28 -0.58 -8.28 2.41
N ASP A 29 0.15 -9.34 2.09
CA ASP A 29 -0.21 -10.29 1.04
C ASP A 29 -1.53 -11.01 1.35
N GLN A 30 -1.74 -11.42 2.61
CA GLN A 30 -2.98 -12.07 3.04
C GLN A 30 -4.17 -11.10 2.99
N THR A 31 -4.01 -9.88 3.52
CA THR A 31 -5.04 -8.84 3.49
C THR A 31 -5.41 -8.49 2.06
N PHE A 32 -4.42 -8.35 1.18
CA PHE A 32 -4.68 -8.07 -0.22
C PHE A 32 -5.45 -9.19 -0.91
N LYS A 33 -5.07 -10.46 -0.70
CA LYS A 33 -5.84 -11.61 -1.23
C LYS A 33 -7.28 -11.61 -0.74
N ALA A 34 -7.51 -11.29 0.54
CA ALA A 34 -8.86 -11.21 1.10
C ALA A 34 -9.69 -10.11 0.42
N ILE A 35 -9.10 -8.93 0.24
CA ILE A 35 -9.73 -7.81 -0.47
C ILE A 35 -10.02 -8.15 -1.94
N LEU A 36 -9.07 -8.79 -2.62
CA LEU A 36 -9.30 -9.23 -4.00
C LEU A 36 -10.41 -10.28 -4.07
N ALA A 37 -10.52 -11.17 -3.09
CA ALA A 37 -11.61 -12.15 -3.03
C ALA A 37 -12.96 -11.47 -2.76
N GLU A 38 -13.02 -10.52 -1.84
CA GLU A 38 -14.23 -9.73 -1.53
C GLU A 38 -14.72 -8.94 -2.76
N HIS A 39 -13.79 -8.40 -3.55
CA HIS A 39 -14.09 -7.58 -4.71
C HIS A 39 -13.94 -8.29 -6.06
N ALA A 40 -13.77 -9.62 -6.10
CA ALA A 40 -13.38 -10.37 -7.29
C ALA A 40 -14.26 -10.08 -8.53
N GLY A 41 -15.57 -9.93 -8.34
CA GLY A 41 -16.52 -9.63 -9.42
C GLY A 41 -16.52 -8.18 -9.92
N ARG A 42 -15.77 -7.28 -9.27
CA ARG A 42 -15.67 -5.84 -9.60
C ARG A 42 -14.27 -5.42 -9.99
N ILE A 43 -13.29 -6.31 -9.97
CA ILE A 43 -11.93 -5.97 -10.39
C ILE A 43 -11.93 -5.74 -11.91
N LEU A 44 -11.44 -4.57 -12.32
CA LEU A 44 -11.33 -4.24 -13.72
C LEU A 44 -10.14 -4.96 -14.37
N PRO A 45 -10.31 -5.47 -15.60
CA PRO A 45 -9.22 -6.11 -16.31
C PRO A 45 -8.12 -5.09 -16.65
N PRO A 46 -6.84 -5.50 -16.78
CA PRO A 46 -5.74 -4.62 -17.13
C PRO A 46 -5.91 -3.90 -18.48
N THR A 47 -6.80 -4.39 -19.34
CA THR A 47 -7.14 -3.80 -20.63
C THR A 47 -8.04 -2.57 -20.52
N HIS A 48 -8.77 -2.42 -19.41
CA HIS A 48 -9.74 -1.35 -19.21
C HIS A 48 -9.05 0.03 -19.12
N PRO A 49 -9.60 1.09 -19.74
CA PRO A 49 -8.97 2.42 -19.76
C PRO A 49 -8.60 2.97 -18.38
N LYS A 50 -9.50 2.84 -17.40
CA LYS A 50 -9.25 3.27 -16.01
C LYS A 50 -8.12 2.46 -15.36
N ALA A 51 -8.11 1.14 -15.53
CA ALA A 51 -7.05 0.29 -14.99
C ALA A 51 -5.68 0.60 -15.62
N LYS A 52 -5.64 0.87 -16.94
CA LYS A 52 -4.43 1.35 -17.62
C LYS A 52 -3.93 2.68 -17.06
N MET A 53 -4.84 3.63 -16.81
CA MET A 53 -4.49 4.93 -16.23
C MET A 53 -3.92 4.79 -14.82
N VAL A 54 -4.59 4.02 -13.94
CA VAL A 54 -4.10 3.74 -12.59
C VAL A 54 -2.71 3.11 -12.64
N LYS A 55 -2.52 2.10 -13.47
CA LYS A 55 -1.21 1.44 -13.63
C LYS A 55 -0.13 2.42 -14.14
N TYR A 56 -0.46 3.26 -15.11
CA TYR A 56 0.47 4.25 -15.66
C TYR A 56 0.91 5.26 -14.61
N VAL A 57 -0.04 5.88 -13.91
CA VAL A 57 0.24 6.87 -12.85
C VAL A 57 0.96 6.21 -11.68
N GLY A 58 0.48 5.04 -11.25
CA GLY A 58 1.07 4.25 -10.19
C GLY A 58 2.54 3.92 -10.44
N GLN A 59 2.88 3.47 -11.65
CA GLN A 59 4.27 3.18 -12.00
C GLN A 59 5.16 4.43 -11.95
N ARG A 60 4.65 5.60 -12.35
CA ARG A 60 5.41 6.85 -12.26
C ARG A 60 5.68 7.24 -10.80
N ILE A 61 4.68 7.06 -9.92
CA ILE A 61 4.83 7.32 -8.48
C ILE A 61 5.82 6.33 -7.86
N ALA A 62 5.69 5.04 -8.16
CA ALA A 62 6.61 4.00 -7.69
C ALA A 62 8.06 4.30 -8.07
N ASN A 63 8.30 4.70 -9.33
CA ASN A 63 9.63 5.08 -9.80
C ASN A 63 10.18 6.32 -9.08
N ALA A 64 9.32 7.31 -8.79
CA ALA A 64 9.72 8.51 -8.05
C ALA A 64 10.02 8.24 -6.58
N ALA A 65 9.33 7.27 -5.96
CA ALA A 65 9.49 6.91 -4.56
C ALA A 65 10.83 6.21 -4.26
N LYS A 66 11.53 5.67 -5.27
CA LYS A 66 12.81 4.96 -5.14
C LYS A 66 12.80 3.81 -4.12
N GLN A 67 11.62 3.21 -3.89
CA GLN A 67 11.43 2.05 -3.03
C GLN A 67 11.50 0.78 -3.87
N ASN A 68 12.72 0.28 -4.06
CA ASN A 68 12.99 -0.92 -4.88
C ASN A 68 12.60 -2.23 -4.18
N ASP A 69 12.45 -2.19 -2.85
CA ASP A 69 12.11 -3.36 -2.05
C ASP A 69 10.63 -3.73 -2.11
N PHE A 70 9.79 -2.87 -2.72
CA PHE A 70 8.35 -3.09 -2.87
C PHE A 70 8.00 -3.65 -4.23
N LYS A 71 7.16 -4.69 -4.22
CA LYS A 71 6.56 -5.26 -5.43
C LYS A 71 5.27 -4.52 -5.73
N TRP A 72 5.42 -3.39 -6.42
CA TRP A 72 4.30 -2.51 -6.73
C TRP A 72 3.22 -3.23 -7.55
N GLU A 73 2.02 -3.30 -6.99
CA GLU A 73 0.86 -3.91 -7.62
C GLU A 73 -0.32 -2.95 -7.54
N PHE A 74 -0.92 -2.65 -8.68
CA PHE A 74 -2.02 -1.69 -8.79
C PHE A 74 -3.26 -2.42 -9.28
N VAL A 75 -4.31 -2.41 -8.46
CA VAL A 75 -5.61 -3.00 -8.79
C VAL A 75 -6.66 -1.91 -8.83
N THR A 76 -7.54 -1.99 -9.82
CA THR A 76 -8.67 -1.07 -9.94
C THR A 76 -9.96 -1.82 -9.71
N ILE A 77 -10.78 -1.33 -8.79
CA ILE A 77 -12.06 -1.93 -8.40
C ILE A 77 -13.18 -1.02 -8.90
N ASP A 78 -14.13 -1.60 -9.61
CA ASP A 78 -15.31 -0.88 -10.07
C ASP A 78 -16.29 -0.66 -8.92
N SER A 79 -16.34 0.56 -8.41
CA SER A 79 -17.22 0.97 -7.32
C SER A 79 -17.48 2.47 -7.45
N PRO A 80 -18.72 2.94 -7.21
CA PRO A 80 -19.04 4.37 -7.25
C PRO A 80 -18.36 5.17 -6.13
N GLU A 81 -17.78 4.51 -5.12
CA GLU A 81 -17.14 5.16 -3.98
C GLU A 81 -15.81 5.82 -4.37
N ALA A 82 -15.63 7.07 -3.95
CA ALA A 82 -14.37 7.79 -4.13
C ALA A 82 -13.37 7.36 -3.05
N ASN A 83 -12.70 6.22 -3.29
CA ASN A 83 -11.77 5.63 -2.32
C ASN A 83 -10.50 5.06 -2.98
N ALA A 84 -9.42 4.97 -2.22
CA ALA A 84 -8.19 4.27 -2.56
C ALA A 84 -7.44 3.91 -1.26
N PHE A 85 -6.81 2.74 -1.23
CA PHE A 85 -5.99 2.32 -0.08
C PHE A 85 -4.71 1.64 -0.52
N CYS A 86 -3.70 1.71 0.34
CA CYS A 86 -2.42 1.05 0.18
C CYS A 86 -2.22 0.01 1.30
N ILE A 87 -1.62 -1.10 0.92
CA ILE A 87 -1.30 -2.22 1.81
C ILE A 87 0.22 -2.40 1.81
N PRO A 88 0.83 -2.76 2.96
CA PRO A 88 2.25 -3.07 3.03
C PRO A 88 2.69 -4.06 1.94
N GLY A 89 3.90 -3.88 1.45
CA GLY A 89 4.45 -4.66 0.33
C GLY A 89 4.23 -4.05 -1.06
N GLY A 90 3.71 -2.82 -1.16
CA GLY A 90 3.58 -2.08 -2.42
C GLY A 90 2.26 -2.29 -3.15
N LYS A 91 1.23 -2.78 -2.47
CA LYS A 91 -0.06 -3.09 -3.07
C LYS A 91 -1.01 -1.92 -2.92
N VAL A 92 -1.63 -1.51 -4.02
CA VAL A 92 -2.50 -0.33 -4.07
C VAL A 92 -3.80 -0.68 -4.79
N CYS A 93 -4.91 -0.39 -4.13
CA CYS A 93 -6.25 -0.54 -4.70
C CYS A 93 -6.87 0.83 -4.92
N VAL A 94 -7.45 1.05 -6.09
CA VAL A 94 -8.09 2.32 -6.48
C VAL A 94 -9.52 2.04 -6.95
N PHE A 95 -10.47 2.80 -6.43
CA PHE A 95 -11.89 2.63 -6.76
C PHE A 95 -12.27 3.55 -7.91
N THR A 96 -13.14 3.10 -8.82
CA THR A 96 -13.52 3.88 -10.00
C THR A 96 -14.28 5.17 -9.69
N GLY A 97 -14.81 5.32 -8.47
CA GLY A 97 -15.46 6.54 -7.99
C GLY A 97 -14.52 7.73 -7.86
N ILE A 98 -13.20 7.52 -7.77
CA ILE A 98 -12.21 8.61 -7.73
C ILE A 98 -12.11 9.41 -9.04
N PHE A 99 -12.66 8.87 -10.14
CA PHE A 99 -12.63 9.49 -11.47
C PHE A 99 -13.87 10.34 -11.77
N LYS A 100 -14.81 10.46 -10.83
CA LYS A 100 -16.02 11.25 -10.96
C LYS A 100 -15.84 12.61 -10.30
#